data_AF-A0A418Q1Y4-F1
#
_entry.id   AF-A0A418Q1Y4-F1
#
_cell.length_a   1.000
_cell.length_b   1.000
_cell.length_c   1.000
_cell.angle_alpha   90.00
_cell.angle_beta   90.00
_cell.angle_gamma   90.00
#
_symmetry.space_group_name_H-M   'P 1'
#
loop_
_entity.id
_entity.type
_entity.pdbx_description
1 polymer ?
#
loop_
_entity_poly.entity_id
_entity_poly.type
_entity_poly.pdbx_seq_one_letter_code
_entity_poly.pdbx_strand_id
1 'polypeptide(L)'
;MTLFTLISFLPALLGISADPSVEQRVVRRMVVRDEIILRIPVRRRMSQAIEWAEKKGPKCLDADRIRGAALSGPSSIDFMLNNRQLMRAELDSACPALDFYRGFYLQPDDDRICAKRETVRSRVGGSCRIERFRTLVPRPKR
;
A
#
# COMPACT_ATOMS: atom_id res chain seq x y z
N MET A 1 -72.77 -19.92 -71.50
CA MET A 1 -71.34 -19.84 -71.84
C MET A 1 -70.78 -18.51 -71.33
N THR A 2 -69.68 -18.60 -70.56
CA THR A 2 -68.64 -17.56 -70.32
C THR A 2 -68.85 -16.35 -69.40
N LEU A 3 -69.71 -16.38 -68.36
CA LEU A 3 -69.67 -15.31 -67.32
C LEU A 3 -69.30 -15.76 -65.90
N PHE A 4 -69.12 -17.08 -65.69
CA PHE A 4 -68.65 -17.61 -64.40
C PHE A 4 -67.12 -17.52 -64.20
N THR A 5 -66.36 -17.06 -65.20
CA THR A 5 -64.90 -16.98 -65.15
C THR A 5 -64.36 -15.71 -64.48
N LEU A 6 -65.20 -14.75 -64.10
CA LEU A 6 -64.76 -13.51 -63.42
C LEU A 6 -64.80 -13.58 -61.89
N ILE A 7 -65.22 -14.70 -61.31
CA ILE A 7 -65.25 -14.92 -59.85
C ILE A 7 -63.84 -15.15 -59.25
N SER A 8 -62.81 -15.33 -60.09
CA SER A 8 -61.47 -15.72 -59.62
C SER A 8 -60.49 -14.57 -59.30
N PHE A 9 -60.88 -13.30 -59.49
CA PHE A 9 -59.96 -12.16 -59.30
C PHE A 9 -60.37 -11.15 -58.23
N LEU A 10 -61.47 -11.37 -57.50
CA LEU A 10 -61.97 -10.41 -56.50
C LEU A 10 -61.44 -10.55 -55.05
N PRO A 11 -60.77 -11.64 -54.57
CA PRO A 11 -60.33 -11.67 -53.18
C PRO A 11 -58.97 -10.97 -52.96
N ALA A 12 -58.35 -10.38 -54.00
CA ALA A 12 -57.11 -9.60 -53.85
C ALA A 12 -57.33 -8.17 -53.32
N LEU A 13 -58.58 -7.76 -53.06
CA LEU A 13 -58.93 -6.39 -52.65
C LEU A 13 -59.41 -6.25 -51.19
N LEU A 14 -59.44 -7.33 -50.40
CA LEU A 14 -59.83 -7.26 -48.98
C LEU A 14 -58.70 -7.78 -48.10
N GLY A 15 -57.87 -6.82 -47.69
CA GLY A 15 -56.67 -7.01 -46.89
C GLY A 15 -56.91 -7.67 -45.53
N ILE A 16 -55.91 -8.49 -45.22
CA ILE A 16 -55.56 -9.13 -43.95
C ILE A 16 -55.95 -8.28 -42.71
N SER A 17 -56.73 -8.91 -41.84
CA SER A 17 -56.90 -8.53 -40.44
C SER A 17 -55.65 -8.90 -39.62
N ALA A 18 -54.96 -7.91 -39.04
CA ALA A 18 -54.27 -7.99 -37.75
C ALA A 18 -53.46 -6.70 -37.48
N ASP A 19 -53.84 -5.94 -36.46
CA ASP A 19 -52.91 -5.66 -35.36
C ASP A 19 -53.68 -5.05 -34.16
N PRO A 20 -53.66 -5.69 -32.97
CA PRO A 20 -54.09 -5.01 -31.76
C PRO A 20 -53.02 -3.97 -31.43
N SER A 21 -53.41 -2.70 -31.54
CA SER A 21 -52.65 -1.54 -31.12
C SER A 21 -52.01 -1.77 -29.75
N VAL A 22 -50.70 -2.01 -29.74
CA VAL A 22 -49.86 -1.93 -28.53
C VAL A 22 -49.91 -0.48 -28.09
N GLU A 23 -50.79 -0.19 -27.15
CA GLU A 23 -50.95 1.12 -26.53
C GLU A 23 -49.62 1.50 -25.88
N GLN A 24 -48.86 2.35 -26.56
CA GLN A 24 -47.55 2.80 -26.14
C GLN A 24 -47.71 3.61 -24.85
N ARG A 25 -47.51 2.99 -23.69
CA ARG A 25 -47.35 3.70 -22.42
C ARG A 25 -46.06 4.52 -22.49
N VAL A 26 -46.21 5.77 -22.91
CA VAL A 26 -45.12 6.76 -22.95
C VAL A 26 -44.69 7.06 -21.52
N VAL A 27 -43.56 6.49 -21.11
CA VAL A 27 -42.94 6.78 -19.81
C VAL A 27 -42.45 8.23 -19.83
N ARG A 28 -43.24 9.15 -19.25
CA ARG A 28 -43.00 10.60 -19.36
C ARG A 28 -41.76 11.10 -18.60
N ARG A 29 -41.25 10.32 -17.64
CA ARG A 29 -40.03 10.68 -16.90
C ARG A 29 -39.41 9.45 -16.23
N MET A 30 -38.16 9.16 -16.56
CA MET A 30 -37.32 8.20 -15.85
C MET A 30 -36.40 9.00 -14.92
N VAL A 31 -36.42 8.70 -13.61
CA VAL A 31 -35.49 9.27 -12.64
C VAL A 31 -34.61 8.14 -12.15
N VAL A 32 -33.39 8.07 -12.68
CA VAL A 32 -32.38 7.11 -12.23
C VAL A 32 -31.66 7.71 -11.03
N ARG A 33 -31.69 7.02 -9.89
CA ARG A 33 -30.93 7.37 -8.69
C ARG A 33 -29.85 6.31 -8.52
N ASP A 34 -28.61 6.71 -8.76
CA ASP A 34 -27.46 5.87 -8.50
C ASP A 34 -26.93 6.17 -7.10
N GLU A 35 -26.89 5.15 -6.24
CA GLU A 35 -26.27 5.24 -4.93
C GLU A 35 -25.00 4.39 -4.92
N ILE A 36 -23.86 5.03 -4.64
CA ILE A 36 -22.57 4.36 -4.52
C ILE A 36 -22.29 4.12 -3.04
N ILE A 37 -22.47 2.88 -2.59
CA ILE A 37 -22.15 2.49 -1.21
C ILE A 37 -20.67 2.08 -1.13
N LEU A 38 -19.82 3.01 -0.71
CA LEU A 38 -18.39 2.73 -0.46
C LEU A 38 -18.19 2.18 0.96
N ARG A 39 -17.98 0.87 1.08
CA ARG A 39 -17.65 0.22 2.36
C ARG A 39 -16.15 0.28 2.61
N ILE A 40 -15.72 1.16 3.51
CA ILE A 40 -14.33 1.24 3.95
C ILE A 40 -14.13 0.26 5.12
N PRO A 41 -13.32 -0.81 4.97
CA PRO A 41 -13.04 -1.72 6.08
C PRO A 41 -12.18 -1.00 7.12
N VAL A 42 -12.77 -0.64 8.25
CA VAL A 42 -12.02 -0.11 9.40
C VAL A 42 -11.41 -1.28 10.16
N ARG A 43 -10.16 -1.63 9.87
CA ARG A 43 -9.42 -2.58 10.72
C ARG A 43 -9.22 -1.93 12.10
N ARG A 44 -9.91 -2.43 13.13
CA ARG A 44 -9.59 -2.12 14.53
C ARG A 44 -8.16 -2.58 14.79
N ARG A 45 -7.20 -1.64 14.81
CA ARG A 45 -5.81 -1.93 15.13
C ARG A 45 -5.70 -2.12 16.64
N MET A 46 -6.11 -3.27 17.16
CA MET A 46 -5.72 -3.75 18.50
C MET A 46 -4.28 -4.28 18.43
N SER A 47 -3.33 -3.46 18.01
CA SER A 47 -1.94 -3.70 18.41
C SER A 47 -1.73 -2.88 19.66
N GLN A 48 -1.55 -3.53 20.81
CA GLN A 48 -0.98 -2.85 21.97
C GLN A 48 0.22 -2.03 21.45
N ALA A 49 0.28 -0.74 21.79
CA ALA A 49 1.42 0.05 21.42
C ALA A 49 2.65 -0.64 22.03
N ILE A 50 3.52 -1.21 21.19
CA ILE A 50 4.75 -1.83 21.67
C ILE A 50 5.68 -0.68 22.02
N GLU A 51 6.00 -0.56 23.30
CA GLU A 51 7.09 0.30 23.75
C GLU A 51 8.40 -0.48 23.57
N TRP A 52 9.44 0.17 23.05
CA TRP A 52 10.73 -0.48 22.87
C TRP A 52 11.65 -0.09 24.01
N ALA A 53 12.11 -1.09 24.78
CA ALA A 53 13.13 -0.88 25.78
C ALA A 53 14.52 -1.16 25.19
N GLU A 54 15.43 -0.23 25.40
CA GLU A 54 16.82 -0.37 24.94
C GLU A 54 17.65 -1.18 25.93
N LYS A 55 18.36 -2.17 25.41
CA LYS A 55 19.41 -2.90 26.14
C LYS A 55 20.75 -2.73 25.44
N LYS A 56 21.84 -3.03 26.14
CA LYS A 56 23.18 -3.06 25.55
C LYS A 56 23.19 -4.00 24.33
N GLY A 57 23.67 -3.49 23.19
CA GLY A 57 23.88 -4.26 21.98
C GLY A 57 25.32 -4.75 21.85
N PRO A 58 25.62 -5.55 20.82
CA PRO A 58 26.97 -5.96 20.49
C PRO A 58 27.80 -4.78 19.97
N LYS A 59 29.13 -4.95 19.87
CA LYS A 59 30.01 -3.93 19.27
C LYS A 59 29.94 -3.95 17.73
N CYS A 60 29.73 -5.13 17.16
CA CYS A 60 29.65 -5.35 15.72
C CYS A 60 28.46 -6.23 15.37
N LEU A 61 27.95 -6.07 14.17
CA LEU A 61 26.89 -6.88 13.56
C LEU A 61 27.42 -7.46 12.25
N ASP A 62 27.08 -8.71 11.96
CA ASP A 62 27.38 -9.29 10.66
C ASP A 62 26.45 -8.65 9.61
N ALA A 63 27.01 -8.19 8.50
CA ALA A 63 26.27 -7.42 7.49
C ALA A 63 25.20 -8.28 6.78
N ASP A 64 25.48 -9.58 6.61
CA ASP A 64 24.57 -10.57 6.03
C ASP A 64 23.29 -10.79 6.85
N ARG A 65 23.34 -10.52 8.15
CA ARG A 65 22.17 -10.64 9.05
C ARG A 65 21.20 -9.49 8.90
N ILE A 66 21.59 -8.37 8.29
CA ILE A 66 20.73 -7.19 8.16
C ILE A 66 19.74 -7.41 7.02
N ARG A 67 18.45 -7.44 7.36
CA ARG A 67 17.37 -7.60 6.39
C ARG A 67 16.77 -6.28 5.93
N GLY A 68 16.91 -5.24 6.75
CA GLY A 68 16.47 -3.90 6.42
C GLY A 68 16.97 -2.89 7.45
N ALA A 69 16.82 -1.62 7.11
CA ALA A 69 17.14 -0.53 8.02
C ALA A 69 16.09 0.57 7.86
N ALA A 70 15.76 1.22 8.97
CA ALA A 70 14.83 2.33 9.01
C ALA A 70 15.40 3.45 9.88
N LEU A 71 15.11 4.70 9.52
CA LEU A 71 15.41 5.84 10.36
C LEU A 71 14.40 5.88 11.51
N SER A 72 14.90 5.88 12.74
CA SER A 72 14.08 5.83 13.96
C SER A 72 14.07 7.14 14.74
N GLY A 73 14.93 8.09 14.36
CA GLY A 73 15.03 9.42 14.95
C GLY A 73 16.27 10.17 14.46
N PRO A 74 16.54 11.38 14.99
CA PRO A 74 17.51 12.32 14.40
C PRO A 74 18.96 11.89 14.34
N SER A 75 19.32 10.92 15.17
CA SER A 75 20.67 10.37 15.26
C SER A 75 20.63 8.85 15.44
N SER A 76 19.56 8.20 14.94
CA SER A 76 19.38 6.76 15.13
C SER A 76 18.83 6.05 13.90
N ILE A 77 19.38 4.87 13.64
CA ILE A 77 18.96 3.95 12.59
C ILE A 77 18.64 2.61 13.23
N ASP A 78 17.44 2.11 13.02
CA ASP A 78 17.03 0.79 13.47
C ASP A 78 17.28 -0.23 12.34
N PHE A 79 18.21 -1.15 12.57
CA PHE A 79 18.44 -2.32 11.74
C PHE A 79 17.49 -3.46 12.14
N MET A 80 16.83 -4.05 11.15
CA MET A 80 16.06 -5.27 11.32
C MET A 80 16.92 -6.46 10.89
N LEU A 81 17.21 -7.34 11.85
CA LEU A 81 17.98 -8.55 11.60
C LEU A 81 17.10 -9.69 11.07
N ASN A 82 17.74 -10.71 10.50
CA ASN A 82 17.11 -11.92 9.97
C ASN A 82 16.21 -12.65 10.99
N ASN A 83 16.56 -12.61 12.28
CA ASN A 83 15.78 -13.17 13.39
C ASN A 83 14.66 -12.25 13.89
N ARG A 84 14.30 -11.20 13.14
CA ARG A 84 13.31 -10.17 13.49
C ARG A 84 13.69 -9.33 14.72
N GLN A 85 14.93 -9.41 15.18
CA GLN A 85 15.43 -8.55 16.23
C GLN A 85 15.69 -7.16 15.66
N LEU A 86 15.32 -6.13 16.42
CA LEU A 86 15.65 -4.75 16.10
C LEU A 86 16.91 -4.33 16.85
N MET A 87 17.85 -3.76 16.10
CA MET A 87 19.10 -3.20 16.61
C MET A 87 19.16 -1.73 16.25
N ARG A 88 19.10 -0.86 17.26
CA ARG A 88 19.29 0.58 17.10
C ARG A 88 20.76 0.92 17.05
N ALA A 89 21.20 1.50 15.96
CA ALA A 89 22.49 2.15 15.83
C ALA A 89 22.33 3.62 16.19
N GLU A 90 23.04 4.05 17.22
CA GLU A 90 23.12 5.46 17.59
C GLU A 90 24.37 6.07 16.97
N LEU A 91 24.22 7.29 16.46
CA LEU A 91 25.27 8.02 15.77
C LEU A 91 25.97 8.99 16.73
N ASP A 92 27.27 9.22 16.50
CA ASP A 92 28.14 10.04 17.35
C ASP A 92 27.84 11.55 17.28
N SER A 93 27.23 11.97 16.18
CA SER A 93 26.91 13.35 15.85
C SER A 93 25.42 13.45 15.54
N ALA A 94 24.79 14.57 15.91
CA ALA A 94 23.46 14.87 15.41
C ALA A 94 23.59 14.88 13.88
N CYS A 95 22.88 13.98 13.22
CA CYS A 95 23.00 13.75 11.79
C CYS A 95 21.75 14.28 11.09
N PRO A 96 21.48 15.60 11.16
CA PRO A 96 20.19 16.17 10.77
C PRO A 96 19.85 15.86 9.31
N ALA A 97 20.86 15.74 8.45
CA ALA A 97 20.72 15.39 7.05
C ALA A 97 20.05 14.02 6.80
N LEU A 98 20.04 13.10 7.77
CA LEU A 98 19.38 11.79 7.63
C LEU A 98 17.86 11.90 7.69
N ASP A 99 17.33 12.79 8.52
CA ASP A 99 15.89 12.95 8.73
C ASP A 99 15.20 13.56 7.50
N PHE A 100 15.84 14.53 6.84
CA PHE A 100 15.22 15.27 5.75
C PHE A 100 15.03 14.45 4.48
N TYR A 101 15.93 13.49 4.19
CA TYR A 101 15.94 12.75 2.92
C TYR A 101 15.62 11.26 3.05
N ARG A 102 15.21 10.81 4.24
CA ARG A 102 14.75 9.44 4.54
C ARG A 102 15.59 8.33 3.89
N GLY A 103 16.92 8.49 3.88
CA GLY A 103 17.82 7.54 3.24
C GLY A 103 19.27 7.82 3.52
N PHE A 104 20.09 6.76 3.47
CA PHE A 104 21.51 6.82 3.75
C PHE A 104 22.27 5.72 3.02
N TYR A 105 23.58 5.89 2.96
CA TYR A 105 24.53 4.90 2.50
C TYR A 105 25.38 4.42 3.66
N LEU A 106 25.59 3.11 3.70
CA LEU A 106 26.51 2.46 4.61
C LEU A 106 27.27 1.44 3.80
N GLN A 107 28.59 1.58 3.77
CA GLN A 107 29.48 0.67 3.07
C GLN A 107 30.47 0.14 4.13
N PRO A 108 30.32 -1.10 4.58
CA PRO A 108 31.33 -1.71 5.44
C PRO A 108 32.58 -2.05 4.62
N ASP A 109 33.74 -1.99 5.28
CA ASP A 109 35.03 -2.40 4.70
C ASP A 109 35.19 -3.93 4.66
N ASP A 110 34.52 -4.64 5.58
CA ASP A 110 34.49 -6.09 5.70
C ASP A 110 33.04 -6.61 5.72
N ASP A 111 32.86 -7.88 6.09
CA ASP A 111 31.58 -8.55 6.26
C ASP A 111 30.82 -8.13 7.52
N ARG A 112 31.32 -7.13 8.27
CA ARG A 112 30.75 -6.67 9.53
C ARG A 112 30.57 -5.16 9.55
N ILE A 113 29.62 -4.72 10.36
CA ILE A 113 29.34 -3.32 10.66
C ILE A 113 29.61 -3.12 12.14
N CYS A 114 30.67 -2.38 12.44
CA CYS A 114 31.11 -2.13 13.81
C CYS A 114 30.85 -0.69 14.27
N ALA A 115 30.43 -0.56 15.53
CA ALA A 115 30.42 0.70 16.23
C ALA A 115 31.84 1.26 16.34
N LYS A 116 31.95 2.58 16.19
CA LYS A 116 33.17 3.40 16.16
C LYS A 116 34.09 3.14 14.97
N ARG A 117 33.63 2.34 13.99
CA ARG A 117 34.34 2.08 12.74
C ARG A 117 33.52 2.58 11.56
N GLU A 118 32.26 2.13 11.47
CA GLU A 118 31.46 2.50 10.31
C GLU A 118 30.89 3.91 10.38
N THR A 119 30.86 4.52 9.20
CA THR A 119 30.30 5.84 8.97
C THR A 119 29.12 5.73 8.02
N VAL A 120 27.98 6.21 8.50
CA VAL A 120 26.77 6.38 7.70
C VAL A 120 26.85 7.71 6.96
N ARG A 121 26.53 7.70 5.66
CA ARG A 121 26.53 8.91 4.82
C ARG A 121 25.10 9.26 4.41
N SER A 122 24.70 10.52 4.60
CA SER A 122 23.42 10.99 4.08
C SER A 122 23.48 11.19 2.56
N ARG A 123 22.34 11.03 1.90
CA ARG A 123 22.19 11.28 0.45
C ARG A 123 22.40 12.75 0.05
N VAL A 124 22.17 13.68 0.98
CA VAL A 124 22.33 15.13 0.76
C VAL A 124 23.64 15.69 1.29
N GLY A 125 24.56 14.79 1.70
CA GLY A 125 25.81 15.17 2.34
C GLY A 125 25.74 15.10 3.86
N GLY A 126 26.89 14.89 4.49
CA GLY A 126 27.02 14.60 5.92
C GLY A 126 27.43 13.15 6.16
N SER A 127 28.35 12.97 7.10
CA SER A 127 28.96 11.69 7.46
C SER A 127 28.92 11.56 8.97
N CYS A 128 28.29 10.50 9.47
CA CYS A 128 28.07 10.31 10.90
C CYS A 128 28.49 8.90 11.29
N ARG A 129 29.34 8.80 12.30
CA ARG A 129 29.90 7.51 12.72
C ARG A 129 28.91 6.83 13.65
N ILE A 130 28.78 5.51 13.52
CA ILE A 130 28.01 4.72 14.47
C ILE A 130 28.76 4.73 15.81
N GLU A 131 28.15 5.20 16.89
CA GLU A 131 28.77 5.26 18.21
C GLU A 131 28.55 3.97 19.00
N ARG A 132 27.34 3.42 18.94
CA ARG A 132 26.96 2.19 19.65
C ARG A 132 25.71 1.54 19.08
N PHE A 133 25.57 0.24 19.34
CA PHE A 133 24.34 -0.50 19.10
C PHE A 133 23.55 -0.74 20.39
N ARG A 134 22.23 -0.66 20.29
CA ARG A 134 21.26 -1.04 21.33
C ARG A 134 20.32 -2.10 20.79
N THR A 135 20.11 -3.13 21.58
CA THR A 135 19.08 -4.12 21.30
C THR A 135 17.74 -3.54 21.71
N LEU A 136 16.78 -3.47 20.79
CA LEU A 136 15.40 -3.09 21.12
C LEU A 136 14.61 -4.34 21.53
N VAL A 137 14.10 -4.33 22.76
CA VAL A 137 13.28 -5.41 23.31
C VAL A 137 11.85 -4.91 23.46
N PRO A 138 10.84 -5.63 22.92
CA PRO A 138 9.46 -5.19 23.02
C PRO A 138 9.01 -5.24 24.48
N ARG A 139 8.43 -4.14 24.96
CA ARG A 139 7.68 -4.05 26.21
C ARG A 139 6.22 -3.74 25.87
N PRO A 140 5.30 -4.67 26.10
CA PRO A 140 3.88 -4.41 25.90
C PRO A 140 3.47 -3.24 26.80
N LYS A 141 2.91 -2.19 26.21
CA LYS A 141 2.28 -1.12 26.98
C LYS A 141 1.04 -1.72 27.65
N ARG A 142 1.04 -1.72 28.99
CA ARG A 142 -0.07 -2.22 29.82
C ARG A 142 -1.30 -1.35 29.66
#